data_AF-A0A6L2Q5M2-F1
#
_entry.id   AF-A0A6L2Q5M2-F1
#
_cell.length_a   1.000
_cell.length_b   1.000
_cell.length_c   1.000
_cell.angle_alpha   90.00
_cell.angle_beta   90.00
_cell.angle_gamma   90.00
#
_symmetry.space_group_name_H-M   'P 1'
#
loop_
_entity.id
_entity.type
_entity.pdbx_description
1 polymer ?
#
loop_
_entity_poly.entity_id
_entity_poly.type
_entity_poly.pdbx_seq_one_letter_code
_entity_poly.pdbx_strand_id
1 'polypeptide(L)'
;MAEEPEAGEAPPTEEAAADSLSEPQVSKQRDPDRAILYRHWSRPTHVQYDYIYDYRRNYYDDVIDYLDRKVKGLNRDIPRAQTWAERVLRTYAKDKKSAAYQRRYTDIDLLHSIRNSNNHYMIHSRDYLIKRYPVFGL
;
A
#
# COMPACT_ATOMS: atom_id res chain seq x y z
N MET A 1 -72.43 -6.12 0.71
CA MET A 1 -72.15 -7.33 -0.09
C MET A 1 -71.99 -6.89 -1.53
N ALA A 2 -70.77 -7.05 -2.04
CA ALA A 2 -70.18 -6.72 -3.35
C ALA A 2 -68.76 -6.20 -3.01
N GLU A 3 -67.80 -7.05 -2.59
CA GLU A 3 -67.03 -8.04 -3.36
C GLU A 3 -66.07 -7.37 -4.38
N GLU A 4 -64.93 -6.88 -3.87
CA GLU A 4 -63.60 -7.09 -4.44
C GLU A 4 -63.24 -8.58 -4.27
N PRO A 5 -62.34 -9.22 -5.08
CA PRO A 5 -61.10 -8.65 -5.64
C PRO A 5 -60.74 -9.14 -7.07
N GLU A 6 -59.71 -8.55 -7.70
CA GLU A 6 -58.45 -9.24 -8.02
C GLU A 6 -57.55 -8.40 -8.93
N ALA A 7 -56.26 -8.43 -8.59
CA ALA A 7 -55.16 -7.83 -9.31
C ALA A 7 -54.63 -8.80 -10.39
N GLY A 8 -54.39 -8.26 -11.58
CA GLY A 8 -53.70 -8.86 -12.72
C GLY A 8 -53.95 -7.89 -13.87
N GLU A 9 -52.96 -7.27 -14.51
CA GLU A 9 -52.02 -7.94 -15.40
C GLU A 9 -50.94 -6.92 -15.78
N ALA A 10 -49.68 -7.24 -15.52
CA ALA A 10 -48.53 -6.49 -16.03
C ALA A 10 -48.28 -6.93 -17.49
N PRO A 11 -47.91 -6.02 -18.41
CA PRO A 11 -47.53 -6.44 -19.75
C PRO A 11 -46.16 -7.17 -19.69
N PRO A 12 -46.00 -8.29 -20.41
CA PRO A 12 -44.72 -8.97 -20.55
C PRO A 12 -43.95 -8.28 -21.69
N THR A 13 -42.62 -8.09 -21.57
CA THR A 13 -41.67 -8.05 -22.70
C THR A 13 -40.24 -7.91 -22.18
N GLU A 14 -39.34 -8.67 -22.83
CA GLU A 14 -37.88 -8.64 -22.77
C GLU A 14 -37.23 -9.26 -21.54
N GLU A 15 -37.29 -10.59 -21.53
CA GLU A 15 -36.11 -11.43 -21.29
C GLU A 15 -34.93 -10.88 -22.13
N ALA A 16 -34.14 -10.00 -21.51
CA ALA A 16 -32.81 -9.69 -22.00
C ALA A 16 -31.97 -10.95 -21.89
N ALA A 17 -31.71 -11.54 -23.05
CA ALA A 17 -30.71 -12.55 -23.37
C ALA A 17 -29.77 -12.86 -22.19
N ALA A 18 -29.93 -14.07 -21.64
CA ALA A 18 -28.87 -14.76 -20.94
C ALA A 18 -27.70 -14.92 -21.93
N ASP A 19 -26.87 -13.89 -22.00
CA ASP A 19 -25.61 -13.90 -22.73
C ASP A 19 -24.77 -14.97 -22.05
N SER A 20 -24.68 -16.12 -22.72
CA SER A 20 -23.91 -17.26 -22.29
C SER A 20 -22.47 -16.81 -22.08
N LEU A 21 -22.11 -16.54 -20.82
CA LEU A 21 -20.73 -16.38 -20.39
C LEU A 21 -20.04 -17.71 -20.65
N SER A 22 -19.48 -17.87 -21.85
CA SER A 22 -18.55 -18.95 -22.15
C SER A 22 -17.44 -18.88 -21.11
N GLU A 23 -17.31 -19.91 -20.27
CA GLU A 23 -16.21 -20.05 -19.34
C GLU A 23 -14.89 -19.89 -20.12
N PRO A 24 -13.97 -19.02 -19.69
CA PRO A 24 -12.67 -18.96 -20.32
C PRO A 24 -11.97 -20.29 -20.04
N GLN A 25 -11.85 -21.12 -21.08
CA GLN A 25 -11.02 -22.32 -21.09
C GLN A 25 -9.56 -21.89 -20.86
N VAL A 26 -9.16 -21.75 -19.60
CA VAL A 26 -7.76 -21.51 -19.22
C VAL A 26 -7.07 -22.85 -19.05
N SER A 27 -6.73 -23.49 -20.16
CA SER A 27 -5.64 -24.46 -20.19
C SER A 27 -4.41 -23.78 -20.81
N LYS A 28 -3.65 -23.06 -19.97
CA LYS A 28 -2.33 -22.54 -20.33
C LYS A 28 -1.26 -23.14 -19.43
N GLN A 29 -1.21 -24.47 -19.33
CA GLN A 29 0.04 -25.10 -18.90
C GLN A 29 1.02 -24.99 -20.06
N ARG A 30 2.07 -24.19 -19.87
CA ARG A 30 3.14 -23.98 -20.84
C ARG A 30 4.06 -25.20 -20.77
N ASP A 31 4.31 -25.87 -21.89
CA ASP A 31 5.21 -27.03 -21.93
C ASP A 31 6.59 -26.65 -21.36
N PRO A 32 7.07 -27.35 -20.31
CA PRO A 32 8.31 -26.99 -19.62
C PRO A 32 9.55 -27.18 -20.51
N ASP A 33 9.46 -28.03 -21.52
CA ASP A 33 10.59 -28.42 -22.38
C ASP A 33 10.73 -27.56 -23.64
N ARG A 34 9.82 -26.61 -23.87
CA ARG A 34 9.91 -25.71 -25.03
C ARG A 34 10.92 -24.60 -24.75
N ALA A 35 12.07 -24.67 -25.42
CA ALA A 35 13.06 -23.58 -25.40
C ALA A 35 12.47 -22.30 -26.01
N ILE A 36 12.14 -21.32 -25.16
CA ILE A 36 11.63 -20.01 -25.59
C ILE A 36 12.82 -19.15 -26.03
N LEU A 37 13.06 -19.07 -27.35
CA LEU A 37 13.91 -18.03 -27.93
C LEU A 37 13.26 -16.66 -27.62
N TYR A 38 14.05 -15.70 -27.15
CA TYR A 38 13.60 -14.36 -26.73
C TYR A 38 12.73 -14.31 -25.45
N ARG A 39 13.22 -14.85 -24.33
CA ARG A 39 12.55 -14.80 -22.99
C ARG A 39 12.07 -13.39 -22.58
N HIS A 40 12.72 -12.32 -23.02
CA HIS A 40 12.36 -10.93 -22.68
C HIS A 40 11.09 -10.41 -23.38
N TRP A 41 10.58 -11.10 -24.41
CA TRP A 41 9.30 -10.78 -25.07
C TRP A 41 8.13 -11.55 -24.45
N SER A 42 8.41 -12.53 -23.59
CA SER A 42 7.37 -13.27 -22.87
C SER A 42 6.77 -12.39 -21.78
N ARG A 43 5.52 -11.94 -21.98
CA ARG A 43 4.73 -11.33 -20.91
C ARG A 43 4.67 -12.29 -19.71
N PRO A 44 5.05 -11.88 -18.51
CA PRO A 44 4.82 -12.66 -17.30
C PRO A 44 3.33 -12.99 -17.15
N THR A 45 3.00 -14.24 -16.90
CA THR A 45 1.60 -14.69 -16.76
C THR A 45 0.98 -14.23 -15.44
N HIS A 46 1.80 -14.03 -14.40
CA HIS A 46 1.35 -13.73 -13.03
C HIS A 46 1.55 -12.27 -12.61
N VAL A 47 1.95 -11.37 -13.51
CA VAL A 47 2.00 -9.93 -13.18
C VAL A 47 0.58 -9.37 -13.38
N GLN A 48 -0.30 -9.73 -12.43
CA GLN A 48 -1.46 -8.92 -12.12
C GLN A 48 -0.93 -7.62 -11.52
N TYR A 49 -1.51 -6.48 -11.89
CA TYR A 49 -1.06 -5.21 -11.33
C TYR A 49 -1.34 -5.19 -9.82
N ASP A 50 -0.33 -4.86 -9.00
CA ASP A 50 -0.45 -4.87 -7.53
C ASP A 50 -1.61 -3.99 -7.02
N TYR A 51 -1.93 -2.91 -7.75
CA TYR A 51 -3.03 -2.00 -7.40
C TYR A 51 -4.39 -2.69 -7.35
N ILE A 52 -4.56 -3.84 -8.01
CA ILE A 52 -5.80 -4.61 -8.01
C ILE A 52 -6.05 -5.17 -6.60
N TYR A 53 -5.00 -5.65 -5.92
CA TYR A 53 -5.11 -6.15 -4.56
C TYR A 53 -5.38 -5.02 -3.56
N ASP A 54 -4.85 -3.82 -3.82
CA ASP A 54 -5.07 -2.63 -3.00
C ASP A 54 -6.35 -1.87 -3.34
N TYR A 55 -7.14 -2.32 -4.32
CA TYR A 55 -8.33 -1.62 -4.80
C TYR A 55 -9.32 -1.33 -3.67
N ARG A 56 -9.61 -2.36 -2.86
CA ARG A 56 -10.53 -2.24 -1.72
C ARG A 56 -10.08 -1.15 -0.76
N ARG A 57 -8.79 -1.11 -0.43
CA ARG A 57 -8.21 -0.16 0.53
C ARG A 57 -8.30 1.26 -0.02
N ASN A 58 -7.86 1.46 -1.26
CA ASN A 58 -7.86 2.78 -1.91
C ASN A 58 -9.26 3.38 -2.09
N TYR A 59 -10.26 2.53 -2.34
CA TYR A 59 -11.61 2.98 -2.64
C TYR A 59 -12.44 3.21 -1.37
N TYR A 60 -12.42 2.26 -0.43
CA TYR A 60 -13.37 2.24 0.69
C TYR A 60 -12.80 2.77 2.01
N ASP A 61 -11.48 2.71 2.26
CA ASP A 61 -10.93 3.02 3.60
C ASP A 61 -11.29 4.43 4.08
N ASP A 62 -11.22 5.43 3.19
CA ASP A 62 -11.55 6.83 3.51
C ASP A 62 -13.03 6.98 3.96
N VAL A 63 -13.94 6.21 3.35
CA VAL A 63 -15.38 6.24 3.65
C VAL A 63 -15.69 5.44 4.90
N ILE A 64 -15.06 4.27 5.06
CA ILE A 64 -15.21 3.42 6.25
C ILE A 64 -14.74 4.18 7.49
N ASP A 65 -13.58 4.84 7.43
CA ASP A 65 -13.05 5.63 8.55
C ASP A 65 -13.95 6.83 8.87
N TYR A 66 -14.53 7.48 7.85
CA TYR A 66 -15.52 8.53 8.07
C TYR A 66 -16.77 8.00 8.80
N LEU A 67 -17.33 6.88 8.36
CA LEU A 67 -18.53 6.28 8.97
C LEU A 67 -18.26 5.77 10.39
N ASP A 68 -17.14 5.09 10.62
CA ASP A 68 -16.76 4.57 11.94
C ASP A 68 -16.60 5.71 12.96
N ARG A 69 -15.96 6.82 12.57
CA ARG A 69 -15.83 7.98 13.46
C ARG A 69 -17.14 8.70 13.69
N LYS A 70 -17.99 8.80 12.66
CA LYS A 70 -19.34 9.36 12.80
C LYS A 70 -20.17 8.58 13.80
N VAL A 71 -20.10 7.24 13.77
CA VAL A 71 -20.78 6.37 14.75
C VAL A 71 -20.22 6.57 16.16
N LYS A 72 -18.90 6.76 16.29
CA LYS A 72 -18.24 7.04 17.58
C LYS A 72 -18.46 8.48 18.09
N GLY A 73 -19.16 9.32 17.35
CA GLY A 73 -19.36 10.74 17.69
C GLY A 73 -18.09 11.60 17.55
N LEU A 74 -17.06 11.10 16.86
CA LEU A 74 -15.87 11.90 16.54
C LEU A 74 -16.12 12.72 15.27
N ASN A 75 -15.89 14.03 15.37
CA ASN A 75 -15.94 14.91 14.21
C ASN A 75 -14.78 14.59 13.25
N ARG A 76 -15.11 14.29 12.00
CA ARG A 76 -14.16 14.13 10.89
C ARG A 76 -14.75 14.72 9.63
N ASP A 77 -13.88 15.30 8.81
CA ASP A 77 -14.24 15.86 7.53
C ASP A 77 -14.73 14.77 6.57
N ILE A 78 -15.70 15.13 5.72
CA ILE A 78 -16.19 14.27 4.65
C ILE A 78 -15.03 14.03 3.67
N PRO A 79 -14.75 12.78 3.27
CA PRO A 79 -13.65 12.49 2.37
C PRO A 79 -13.84 13.22 1.04
N ARG A 80 -12.79 13.94 0.59
CA ARG A 80 -12.82 14.70 -0.65
C ARG A 80 -13.02 13.76 -1.84
N ALA A 81 -13.79 14.21 -2.83
CA ALA A 81 -13.84 13.56 -4.14
C ALA A 81 -12.44 13.55 -4.76
N GLN A 82 -11.91 12.35 -4.98
CA GLN A 82 -10.59 12.11 -5.57
C GLN A 82 -10.70 11.14 -6.71
N THR A 83 -9.91 11.38 -7.75
CA THR A 83 -9.83 10.48 -8.90
C THR A 83 -9.13 9.18 -8.52
N TRP A 84 -9.40 8.11 -9.26
CA TRP A 84 -8.73 6.82 -9.05
C TRP A 84 -7.20 6.95 -9.05
N ALA A 85 -6.66 7.74 -9.98
CA ALA A 85 -5.22 8.00 -10.09
C ALA A 85 -4.64 8.65 -8.82
N GLU A 86 -5.33 9.62 -8.24
CA GLU A 86 -4.91 10.27 -6.97
C GLU A 86 -4.90 9.27 -5.81
N ARG A 87 -5.92 8.41 -5.74
CA ARG A 87 -6.03 7.38 -4.70
C ARG A 87 -4.90 6.37 -4.79
N VAL A 88 -4.61 5.89 -6.00
CA VAL A 88 -3.50 4.96 -6.27
C VAL A 88 -2.14 5.61 -6.00
N LEU A 89 -1.98 6.88 -6.36
CA LEU A 89 -0.75 7.62 -6.07
C LEU A 89 -0.49 7.74 -4.57
N ARG A 90 -1.55 7.89 -3.74
CA ARG A 90 -1.42 7.87 -2.28
C ARG A 90 -0.92 6.54 -1.75
N THR A 91 -1.40 5.41 -2.23
CA THR A 91 -0.90 4.08 -1.83
C THR A 91 0.57 3.94 -2.19
N TYR A 92 0.91 4.26 -3.45
CA TYR A 92 2.30 4.22 -3.88
C TYR A 92 3.20 5.16 -3.11
N ALA A 93 2.72 6.35 -2.70
CA ALA A 93 3.46 7.32 -1.89
C ALA A 93 3.59 6.89 -0.42
N LYS A 94 2.54 6.29 0.14
CA LYS A 94 2.47 5.82 1.53
C LYS A 94 3.44 4.67 1.79
N ASP A 95 3.61 3.80 0.81
CA ASP A 95 4.57 2.69 0.85
C ASP A 95 6.00 3.10 0.43
N LYS A 96 6.24 4.36 0.04
CA LYS A 96 7.60 4.91 -0.14
C LYS A 96 8.32 5.19 1.18
N LYS A 97 8.14 4.34 2.19
CA LYS A 97 9.31 3.93 2.99
C LYS A 97 10.22 3.09 2.10
N SER A 98 10.70 3.70 1.02
CA SER A 98 11.57 3.07 0.04
C SER A 98 12.77 2.49 0.78
N ALA A 99 13.40 1.45 0.22
CA ALA A 99 14.67 0.98 0.75
C ALA A 99 15.66 2.15 1.00
N ALA A 100 15.60 3.20 0.17
CA ALA A 100 16.36 4.44 0.37
C ALA A 100 15.95 5.23 1.63
N TYR A 101 14.67 5.33 1.98
CA TYR A 101 14.21 5.95 3.22
C TYR A 101 14.65 5.15 4.46
N GLN A 102 14.60 3.82 4.40
CA GLN A 102 15.08 2.95 5.48
C GLN A 102 16.61 3.04 5.66
N ARG A 103 17.37 3.05 4.55
CA ARG A 103 18.84 3.25 4.55
C ARG A 103 19.24 4.56 5.22
N ARG A 104 18.46 5.63 5.02
CA ARG A 104 18.74 6.92 5.64
C ARG A 104 18.69 6.84 7.17
N TYR A 105 17.75 6.08 7.73
CA TYR A 105 17.62 5.94 9.18
C TYR A 105 18.80 5.14 9.77
N THR A 106 19.20 4.05 9.10
CA THR A 106 20.37 3.25 9.51
C THR A 106 21.67 4.06 9.45
N ASP A 107 21.83 4.92 8.45
CA ASP A 107 23.00 5.78 8.32
C ASP A 107 23.03 6.85 9.43
N ILE A 108 21.88 7.45 9.76
CA ILE A 108 21.76 8.41 10.86
C ILE A 108 22.12 7.74 12.20
N ASP A 109 21.60 6.55 12.47
CA ASP A 109 21.91 5.79 13.68
C ASP A 109 23.40 5.42 13.75
N LEU A 110 23.99 5.02 12.62
CA LEU A 110 25.42 4.75 12.53
C LEU A 110 26.24 6.00 12.90
N LEU A 111 25.91 7.16 12.33
CA LEU A 111 26.59 8.42 12.63
C LEU A 111 26.46 8.80 14.12
N HIS A 112 25.30 8.58 14.73
CA HIS A 112 25.12 8.79 16.17
C HIS A 112 25.99 7.85 17.00
N SER A 113 26.08 6.57 16.63
CA SER A 113 26.92 5.59 17.35
C SER A 113 28.42 5.92 17.26
N ILE A 114 28.90 6.33 16.07
CA ILE A 114 30.28 6.77 15.85
C ILE A 114 30.57 8.05 16.64
N ARG A 115 29.66 9.02 16.62
CA ARG A 115 29.83 10.27 17.36
C ARG A 115 29.89 10.03 18.87
N ASN A 116 29.03 9.16 19.40
CA ASN A 116 28.98 8.85 20.82
C ASN A 116 30.23 8.11 21.30
N SER A 117 30.69 7.10 20.54
CA SER A 117 31.90 6.34 20.86
C SER A 117 33.16 7.22 20.81
N ASN A 118 33.30 8.06 19.79
CA ASN A 118 34.40 9.01 19.69
C ASN A 118 34.37 10.06 20.80
N ASN A 119 33.19 10.60 21.16
CA ASN A 119 33.07 11.57 22.24
C ASN A 119 33.52 10.98 23.58
N HIS A 120 33.10 9.75 23.88
CA HIS A 120 33.53 9.04 25.08
C HIS A 120 35.05 8.85 25.14
N TYR A 121 35.67 8.40 24.04
CA TYR A 121 37.12 8.28 23.96
C TYR A 121 37.83 9.64 24.12
N MET A 122 37.35 10.68 23.44
CA MET A 122 37.93 12.03 23.50
C MET A 122 37.89 12.61 24.92
N ILE A 123 36.76 12.47 25.62
CA ILE A 123 36.62 12.93 27.01
C ILE A 123 37.62 12.19 27.91
N HIS A 124 37.67 10.85 27.82
CA HIS A 124 38.58 10.07 28.65
C HIS A 124 40.05 10.32 28.34
N SER A 125 40.41 10.45 27.06
CA SER A 125 41.78 10.78 26.66
C SER A 125 42.19 12.17 27.14
N ARG A 126 41.27 13.15 27.05
CA ARG A 126 41.50 14.51 27.53
C ARG A 126 41.69 14.51 29.05
N ASP A 127 40.79 13.87 29.79
CA ASP A 127 40.87 13.78 31.24
C ASP A 127 42.15 13.09 31.71
N TYR A 128 42.56 12.01 31.04
CA TYR A 128 43.81 11.32 31.32
C TYR A 128 45.02 12.22 31.10
N LEU A 129 45.06 12.94 29.97
CA LEU A 129 46.15 13.85 29.65
C LEU A 129 46.23 15.02 30.64
N ILE A 130 45.10 15.62 31.03
CA ILE A 130 45.05 16.69 32.03
C ILE A 130 45.56 16.19 33.39
N LYS A 131 45.14 14.99 33.82
CA LYS A 131 45.59 14.40 35.09
C LYS A 131 47.06 14.03 35.10
N ARG A 132 47.59 13.50 33.99
CA ARG A 132 48.99 13.06 33.88
C ARG A 132 49.94 14.22 33.61
N TYR A 133 49.48 15.24 32.89
CA TYR A 133 50.27 16.37 32.42
C TYR A 133 49.50 17.69 32.63
N PRO A 134 49.53 18.26 33.84
CA PRO A 134 48.74 19.44 34.19
C PRO A 134 49.15 20.72 33.43
N VAL A 135 50.32 20.71 32.77
CA VAL A 135 50.80 21.82 31.92
C VAL A 135 49.87 22.06 30.72
N PHE A 136 49.13 21.06 30.26
CA PHE A 136 48.17 21.16 29.16
C PHE A 136 46.73 21.51 29.63
N GLY A 137 46.53 21.80 30.91
CA GLY A 137 45.21 22.03 31.53
C GLY A 137 44.75 23.50 31.64
N LEU A 138 45.42 24.43 30.94
CA LEU A 138 45.06 25.86 30.90
C LEU A 138 44.05 26.17 29.79
#